data_AF-A0A660UBN5-F1
#
_entry.id   AF-A0A660UBN5-F1
#
_cell.length_a   1.000
_cell.length_b   1.000
_cell.length_c   1.000
_cell.angle_alpha   90.00
_cell.angle_beta   90.00
_cell.angle_gamma   90.00
#
_symmetry.space_group_name_H-M   'P 1'
#
loop_
_entity.id
_entity.type
_entity.pdbx_description
1 polymer ?
#
loop_
_entity_poly.entity_id
_entity_poly.type
_entity_poly.pdbx_seq_one_letter_code
_entity_poly.pdbx_strand_id
1 'polypeptide(L)'
;FIKYVFNTIARIIATEIIYKLLDYEMPRNINFRKSSSIQKTMEMWLNRESTTMDVIFHLKYPVIGVGAPIKYFLPKISSYINTKYIIPDNTDVASAIGAITSKIVISKHVRIHPTKKNEFIIEGLSGRRVFFSLDEANTYAINKLVDIVRSMGVKAGTSEKKVDININDLQINFSDNDYFLNDTIFVERTISAVLKGLPDISKLKDNDKY
;
A
#
# COMPACT_ATOMS: atom_id res chain seq x y z
N PHE A 1 22.09 -28.02 -10.03
CA PHE A 1 21.62 -27.20 -8.90
C PHE A 1 21.05 -25.85 -9.33
N ILE A 2 21.85 -24.91 -9.88
CA ILE A 2 21.40 -23.54 -10.25
C ILE A 2 20.17 -23.54 -11.18
N LYS A 3 20.17 -24.34 -12.26
CA LYS A 3 19.04 -24.44 -13.20
C LYS A 3 17.74 -24.91 -12.53
N TYR A 4 17.84 -25.77 -11.52
CA TYR A 4 16.67 -26.24 -10.77
C TYR A 4 16.09 -25.12 -9.92
N VAL A 5 16.92 -24.46 -9.10
CA VAL A 5 16.51 -23.31 -8.27
C VAL A 5 15.88 -22.22 -9.13
N PHE A 6 16.48 -21.95 -10.28
CA PHE A 6 16.01 -20.95 -11.22
C PHE A 6 14.61 -21.26 -11.78
N ASN A 7 14.40 -22.50 -12.21
CA ASN A 7 13.10 -22.96 -12.68
C ASN A 7 12.04 -22.92 -11.57
N THR A 8 12.41 -23.29 -10.34
CA THR A 8 11.51 -23.22 -9.19
C THR A 8 11.06 -21.79 -8.90
N ILE A 9 11.99 -20.83 -8.89
CA ILE A 9 11.66 -19.40 -8.68
C ILE A 9 10.75 -18.90 -9.81
N ALA A 10 11.06 -19.21 -11.07
CA ALA A 10 10.24 -18.79 -12.20
C ALA A 10 8.81 -19.36 -12.13
N ARG A 11 8.66 -20.61 -11.70
CA ARG A 11 7.35 -21.24 -11.46
C ARG A 11 6.57 -20.52 -10.36
N ILE A 12 7.21 -20.26 -9.22
CA ILE A 12 6.58 -19.54 -8.10
C ILE A 12 6.07 -18.17 -8.56
N ILE A 13 6.92 -17.39 -9.25
CA ILE A 13 6.53 -16.05 -9.70
C ILE A 13 5.40 -16.12 -10.72
N ALA A 14 5.46 -17.04 -11.69
CA ALA A 14 4.40 -17.23 -12.67
C ALA A 14 3.06 -17.57 -12.00
N THR A 15 3.07 -18.49 -11.03
CA THR A 15 1.90 -18.86 -10.22
C THR A 15 1.30 -17.66 -9.49
N GLU A 16 2.15 -16.85 -8.84
CA GLU A 16 1.71 -15.66 -8.12
C GLU A 16 1.10 -14.59 -9.02
N ILE A 17 1.63 -14.43 -10.24
CA ILE A 17 1.05 -13.53 -11.25
C ILE A 17 -0.37 -13.96 -11.59
N ILE A 18 -0.59 -15.26 -11.87
CA ILE A 18 -1.92 -15.77 -12.22
C ILE A 18 -2.89 -15.61 -11.04
N TYR A 19 -2.48 -15.97 -9.82
CA TYR A 19 -3.34 -15.78 -8.65
C TYR A 19 -3.75 -14.32 -8.46
N LYS A 20 -2.80 -13.38 -8.57
CA LYS A 20 -3.10 -11.94 -8.43
C LYS A 20 -4.07 -11.43 -9.49
N LEU A 21 -3.94 -11.90 -10.74
CA LEU A 21 -4.86 -11.52 -11.82
C LEU A 21 -6.26 -12.09 -11.58
N LEU A 22 -6.36 -13.34 -11.15
CA LEU A 22 -7.65 -13.94 -10.78
C LEU A 22 -8.28 -13.20 -9.59
N ASP A 23 -7.51 -12.89 -8.55
CA ASP A 23 -7.99 -12.13 -7.39
C ASP A 23 -8.46 -10.71 -7.77
N TYR A 24 -7.85 -10.09 -8.79
CA TYR A 24 -8.22 -8.75 -9.26
C TYR A 24 -9.54 -8.75 -10.06
N GLU A 25 -9.76 -9.75 -10.90
CA GLU A 25 -10.95 -9.84 -11.76
C GLU A 25 -12.20 -10.36 -11.01
N MET A 26 -12.01 -10.96 -9.84
CA MET A 26 -13.08 -11.69 -9.15
C MET A 26 -13.68 -10.92 -7.95
N PRO A 27 -14.91 -11.27 -7.53
CA PRO A 27 -15.52 -10.70 -6.32
C PRO A 27 -14.68 -10.95 -5.05
N ARG A 28 -14.54 -9.93 -4.21
CA ARG A 28 -13.69 -9.91 -3.00
C ARG A 28 -14.02 -10.96 -1.92
N ASN A 29 -15.12 -11.70 -2.05
CA ASN A 29 -15.61 -12.66 -1.06
C ASN A 29 -15.19 -14.13 -1.34
N ILE A 30 -14.43 -14.41 -2.40
CA ILE A 30 -14.02 -15.78 -2.74
C ILE A 30 -12.51 -15.95 -2.50
N ASN A 31 -12.13 -16.94 -1.67
CA ASN A 31 -10.73 -17.30 -1.42
C ASN A 31 -10.30 -18.46 -2.33
N PHE A 32 -9.84 -18.12 -3.54
CA PHE A 32 -9.50 -19.10 -4.58
C PHE A 32 -8.27 -19.95 -4.29
N ARG A 33 -7.32 -19.44 -3.48
CA ARG A 33 -6.13 -20.23 -3.10
C ARG A 33 -6.47 -21.52 -2.35
N LYS A 34 -7.64 -21.57 -1.69
CA LYS A 34 -8.12 -22.76 -0.98
C LYS A 34 -9.02 -23.66 -1.84
N SER A 35 -9.36 -23.26 -3.07
CA SER A 35 -10.18 -24.09 -3.97
C SER A 35 -9.34 -25.25 -4.52
N SER A 36 -9.75 -26.48 -4.23
CA SER A 36 -9.11 -27.70 -4.74
C SER A 36 -9.13 -27.77 -6.28
N SER A 37 -10.19 -27.27 -6.90
CA SER A 37 -10.28 -27.20 -8.37
C SER A 37 -9.23 -26.27 -8.96
N ILE A 38 -9.01 -25.09 -8.37
CA ILE A 38 -7.99 -24.16 -8.86
C ILE A 38 -6.59 -24.68 -8.59
N GLN A 39 -6.35 -25.25 -7.41
CA GLN A 39 -5.07 -25.90 -7.13
C GLN A 39 -4.76 -26.98 -8.17
N LYS A 40 -5.74 -27.82 -8.51
CA LYS A 40 -5.55 -28.85 -9.53
C LYS A 40 -5.30 -28.27 -10.93
N THR A 41 -6.03 -27.23 -11.32
CA THR A 41 -5.81 -26.52 -12.60
C THR A 41 -4.41 -25.90 -12.65
N MET A 42 -3.93 -25.31 -11.54
CA MET A 42 -2.59 -24.73 -11.45
C MET A 42 -1.50 -25.81 -11.52
N GLU A 43 -1.68 -26.96 -10.88
CA GLU A 43 -0.78 -28.11 -11.02
C GLU A 43 -0.71 -28.60 -12.46
N MET A 44 -1.87 -28.77 -13.12
CA MET A 44 -1.94 -29.20 -14.52
C MET A 44 -1.21 -28.21 -15.44
N TRP A 45 -1.41 -26.91 -15.24
CA TRP A 45 -0.72 -25.85 -15.99
C TRP A 45 0.80 -25.87 -15.78
N LEU A 46 1.26 -26.01 -14.53
CA LEU A 46 2.69 -25.96 -14.19
C LEU A 46 3.46 -27.20 -14.66
N ASN A 47 2.86 -28.38 -14.48
CA ASN A 47 3.55 -29.65 -14.72
C ASN A 47 3.37 -30.16 -16.14
N ARG A 48 2.30 -29.77 -16.85
CA ARG A 48 1.93 -30.33 -18.17
C ARG A 48 1.90 -31.86 -18.17
N GLU A 49 1.47 -32.45 -17.05
CA GLU A 49 1.45 -33.90 -16.81
C GLU A 49 0.07 -34.54 -17.08
N SER A 50 -0.91 -33.74 -17.51
CA SER A 50 -2.24 -34.23 -17.85
C SER A 50 -2.24 -34.90 -19.23
N THR A 51 -2.71 -36.14 -19.30
CA THR A 51 -2.80 -36.91 -20.55
C THR A 51 -4.04 -36.57 -21.38
N THR A 52 -5.00 -35.83 -20.83
CA THR A 52 -6.31 -35.60 -21.44
C THR A 52 -6.51 -34.17 -21.96
N MET A 53 -5.84 -33.19 -21.37
CA MET A 53 -5.96 -31.78 -21.75
C MET A 53 -4.77 -30.95 -21.25
N ASP A 54 -4.40 -29.95 -22.04
CA ASP A 54 -3.47 -28.89 -21.64
C ASP A 54 -4.22 -27.71 -21.01
N VAL A 55 -3.62 -27.16 -19.96
CA VAL A 55 -4.05 -25.88 -19.38
C VAL A 55 -3.01 -24.83 -19.75
N ILE A 56 -3.45 -23.75 -20.39
CA ILE A 56 -2.61 -22.64 -20.82
C ILE A 56 -3.23 -21.34 -20.35
N PHE A 57 -2.48 -20.55 -19.59
CA PHE A 57 -2.81 -19.15 -19.33
C PHE A 57 -2.13 -18.26 -20.37
N HIS A 58 -2.90 -17.39 -21.01
CA HIS A 58 -2.41 -16.39 -21.95
C HIS A 58 -2.81 -15.00 -21.48
N LEU A 59 -1.82 -14.17 -21.14
CA LEU A 59 -2.07 -12.79 -20.72
C LEU A 59 -2.18 -11.88 -21.94
N LYS A 60 -3.23 -11.05 -21.97
CA LYS A 60 -3.45 -10.05 -23.02
C LYS A 60 -2.44 -8.90 -23.00
N TYR A 61 -1.78 -8.69 -21.86
CA TYR A 61 -0.83 -7.60 -21.64
C TYR A 61 0.60 -8.15 -21.51
N PRO A 62 1.61 -7.40 -21.99
CA PRO A 62 3.01 -7.76 -21.77
C PRO A 62 3.37 -7.65 -20.28
N VAL A 63 4.33 -8.46 -19.84
CA VAL A 63 4.89 -8.34 -18.48
C VAL A 63 6.19 -7.55 -18.52
N ILE A 64 6.26 -6.51 -17.69
CA ILE A 64 7.43 -5.63 -17.59
C ILE A 64 8.25 -6.05 -16.37
N GLY A 65 9.52 -6.38 -16.56
CA GLY A 65 10.46 -6.66 -15.47
C GLY A 65 11.09 -5.40 -14.93
N VAL A 66 11.05 -5.22 -13.61
CA VAL A 66 11.64 -4.08 -12.90
C VAL A 66 12.56 -4.61 -11.79
N GLY A 67 13.78 -4.08 -11.68
CA GLY A 67 14.77 -4.44 -10.66
C GLY A 67 15.61 -5.68 -10.97
N ALA A 68 16.88 -5.67 -10.59
CA ALA A 68 17.69 -6.90 -10.57
C ALA A 68 17.11 -7.89 -9.54
N PRO A 69 17.13 -9.22 -9.78
CA PRO A 69 17.70 -9.94 -10.92
C PRO A 69 16.68 -10.31 -12.02
N ILE A 70 15.61 -9.52 -12.22
CA ILE A 70 14.45 -9.92 -13.06
C ILE A 70 14.82 -10.29 -14.49
N LYS A 71 15.89 -9.70 -15.04
CA LYS A 71 16.39 -9.96 -16.40
C LYS A 71 16.67 -11.43 -16.67
N TYR A 72 17.08 -12.16 -15.64
CA TYR A 72 17.28 -13.58 -15.78
C TYR A 72 15.92 -14.30 -15.83
N PHE A 73 15.03 -14.05 -14.86
CA PHE A 73 13.82 -14.84 -14.65
C PHE A 73 12.69 -14.54 -15.64
N LEU A 74 12.56 -13.29 -16.09
CA LEU A 74 11.41 -12.82 -16.84
C LEU A 74 11.15 -13.59 -18.15
N PRO A 75 12.16 -13.90 -18.97
CA PRO A 75 11.94 -14.71 -20.18
C PRO A 75 11.36 -16.10 -19.87
N LYS A 76 11.74 -16.70 -18.73
CA LYS A 76 11.21 -18.00 -18.32
C LYS A 76 9.79 -17.87 -17.78
N ILE A 77 9.54 -16.84 -16.96
CA ILE A 77 8.20 -16.53 -16.43
C ILE A 77 7.21 -16.29 -17.58
N SER A 78 7.59 -15.46 -18.56
CA SER A 78 6.74 -15.13 -19.72
C SER A 78 6.40 -16.35 -20.57
N SER A 79 7.27 -17.36 -20.61
CA SER A 79 6.99 -18.63 -21.27
C SER A 79 5.92 -19.48 -20.57
N TYR A 80 5.79 -19.37 -19.23
CA TYR A 80 4.75 -20.09 -18.48
C TYR A 80 3.36 -19.47 -18.69
N ILE A 81 3.30 -18.14 -18.68
CA ILE A 81 2.05 -17.35 -18.78
C ILE A 81 1.73 -16.87 -20.22
N ASN A 82 2.47 -17.44 -21.19
CA ASN A 82 2.33 -17.23 -22.62
C ASN A 82 2.11 -15.75 -23.02
N THR A 83 3.06 -14.87 -22.69
CA THR A 83 2.96 -13.44 -23.02
C THR A 83 4.28 -12.84 -23.46
N LYS A 84 4.20 -11.66 -24.10
CA LYS A 84 5.37 -10.84 -24.40
C LYS A 84 5.97 -10.32 -23.10
N TYR A 85 7.29 -10.19 -23.06
CA TYR A 85 7.98 -9.55 -21.94
C TYR A 85 8.77 -8.33 -22.40
N ILE A 86 8.93 -7.37 -21.50
CA ILE A 86 9.71 -6.14 -21.72
C ILE A 86 10.67 -6.00 -20.54
N ILE A 87 11.96 -5.83 -20.84
CA ILE A 87 13.00 -5.48 -19.87
C ILE A 87 13.55 -4.12 -20.29
N PRO A 88 13.25 -3.04 -19.58
CA PRO A 88 13.83 -1.73 -19.85
C PRO A 88 15.36 -1.72 -19.68
N ASP A 89 16.08 -0.89 -20.45
CA ASP A 89 17.55 -0.84 -20.43
C ASP A 89 18.13 -0.58 -19.02
N ASN A 90 17.43 0.23 -18.21
CA ASN A 90 17.83 0.64 -16.86
C ASN A 90 17.10 -0.14 -15.74
N THR A 91 16.73 -1.40 -15.99
CA THR A 91 15.96 -2.23 -15.04
C THR A 91 16.60 -2.31 -13.65
N ASP A 92 17.92 -2.36 -13.57
CA ASP A 92 18.68 -2.51 -12.33
C ASP A 92 18.57 -1.25 -11.43
N VAL A 93 18.23 -0.09 -11.99
CA VAL A 93 17.97 1.17 -11.27
C VAL A 93 16.50 1.59 -11.28
N ALA A 94 15.60 0.76 -11.84
CA ALA A 94 14.21 1.14 -12.00
C ALA A 94 13.47 1.34 -10.67
N SER A 95 13.88 0.64 -9.60
CA SER A 95 13.42 0.94 -8.23
C SER A 95 13.86 2.32 -7.75
N ALA A 96 15.06 2.78 -8.13
CA ALA A 96 15.57 4.11 -7.80
C ALA A 96 14.91 5.20 -8.65
N ILE A 97 14.74 4.98 -9.96
CA ILE A 97 13.99 5.87 -10.84
C ILE A 97 12.53 5.98 -10.37
N GLY A 98 11.90 4.86 -10.03
CA GLY A 98 10.56 4.83 -9.45
C GLY A 98 10.47 5.66 -8.18
N ALA A 99 11.41 5.51 -7.26
CA ALA A 99 11.46 6.33 -6.05
C ALA A 99 11.62 7.83 -6.36
N ILE A 100 12.50 8.19 -7.29
CA ILE A 100 12.81 9.59 -7.68
C ILE A 100 11.70 10.23 -8.53
N THR A 101 10.94 9.45 -9.31
CA THR A 101 9.86 9.97 -10.19
C THR A 101 8.48 9.84 -9.57
N SER A 102 8.35 9.09 -8.46
CA SER A 102 7.09 8.94 -7.74
C SER A 102 6.74 10.19 -6.93
N LYS A 103 5.44 10.43 -6.74
CA LYS A 103 4.97 11.45 -5.81
C LYS A 103 5.43 11.09 -4.40
N ILE A 104 6.10 12.02 -3.73
CA ILE A 104 6.36 11.94 -2.30
C ILE A 104 5.02 12.00 -1.58
N VAL A 105 4.69 10.95 -0.84
CA VAL A 105 3.48 10.87 -0.01
C VAL A 105 3.90 10.76 1.44
N ILE A 106 3.63 11.80 2.22
CA ILE A 106 3.81 11.79 3.67
C ILE A 106 2.43 11.70 4.32
N SER A 107 2.26 10.76 5.25
CA SER A 107 1.04 10.60 6.03
C SER A 107 1.38 10.50 7.51
N LYS A 108 0.66 11.24 8.35
CA LYS A 108 0.74 11.16 9.81
C LYS A 108 -0.66 11.25 10.38
N HIS A 109 -0.93 10.48 11.43
CA HIS A 109 -2.19 10.52 12.15
C HIS A 109 -1.97 10.70 13.66
N VAL A 110 -3.01 11.20 14.32
CA VAL A 110 -3.12 11.32 15.77
C VAL A 110 -4.51 10.89 16.21
N ARG A 111 -4.65 10.49 17.48
CA ARG A 111 -5.93 10.18 18.09
C ARG A 111 -6.23 11.15 19.22
N ILE A 112 -7.48 11.60 19.32
CA ILE A 112 -8.00 12.37 20.44
C ILE A 112 -9.02 11.49 21.14
N HIS A 113 -8.85 11.27 22.45
CA HIS A 113 -9.81 10.49 23.24
C HIS A 113 -10.04 11.14 24.61
N PRO A 114 -11.24 10.97 25.19
CA PRO A 114 -11.55 11.49 26.49
C PRO A 114 -10.86 10.68 27.60
N THR A 115 -10.60 11.32 28.73
CA THR A 115 -10.11 10.69 29.96
C THR A 115 -11.25 10.52 30.96
N LYS A 116 -11.01 9.76 32.04
CA LYS A 116 -11.96 9.62 33.16
C LYS A 116 -12.28 10.94 33.87
N LYS A 117 -11.54 12.01 33.61
CA LYS A 117 -11.70 13.34 34.22
C LYS A 117 -12.45 14.32 33.32
N ASN A 118 -13.12 13.84 32.26
CA ASN A 118 -13.79 14.67 31.27
C ASN A 118 -12.82 15.65 30.56
N GLU A 119 -11.59 15.21 30.36
CA GLU A 119 -10.54 15.94 29.62
C GLU A 119 -10.25 15.19 28.31
N PHE A 120 -9.61 15.84 27.35
CA PHE A 120 -9.15 15.22 26.10
C PHE A 120 -7.62 15.16 26.07
N ILE A 121 -7.09 14.03 25.61
CA ILE A 121 -5.65 13.85 25.37
C ILE A 121 -5.41 13.46 23.92
N ILE A 122 -4.26 13.89 23.40
CA ILE A 122 -3.82 13.59 22.05
C ILE A 122 -2.71 12.56 22.11
N GLU A 123 -2.92 11.44 21.43
CA GLU A 123 -1.93 10.39 21.22
C GLU A 123 -1.31 10.52 19.82
N GLY A 124 0.00 10.26 19.71
CA GLY A 124 0.73 10.34 18.44
C GLY A 124 1.52 11.63 18.22
N LEU A 125 1.47 12.57 19.17
CA LEU A 125 2.32 13.76 19.24
C LEU A 125 3.31 13.66 20.41
N SER A 126 4.48 14.29 20.26
CA SER A 126 5.46 14.42 21.34
C SER A 126 5.00 15.46 22.37
N GLY A 127 5.13 15.13 23.65
CA GLY A 127 4.70 15.95 24.77
C GLY A 127 3.22 15.71 25.10
N ARG A 128 2.97 15.21 26.31
CA ARG A 128 1.60 15.01 26.80
C ARG A 128 0.96 16.36 27.07
N ARG A 129 -0.19 16.61 26.45
CA ARG A 129 -1.05 17.78 26.71
C ARG A 129 -2.46 17.33 26.98
N VAL A 130 -3.13 18.06 27.86
CA VAL A 130 -4.51 17.84 28.28
C VAL A 130 -5.31 19.06 27.84
N PHE A 131 -6.49 18.82 27.30
CA PHE A 131 -7.41 19.83 26.81
C PHE A 131 -8.75 19.65 27.51
N PHE A 132 -9.50 20.74 27.71
CA PHE A 132 -10.82 20.69 28.34
C PHE A 132 -11.96 20.70 27.32
N SER A 133 -11.65 20.88 26.03
CA SER A 133 -12.58 20.84 24.91
C SER A 133 -12.02 20.00 23.76
N LEU A 134 -12.91 19.25 23.09
CA LEU A 134 -12.58 18.52 21.87
C LEU A 134 -12.14 19.48 20.75
N ASP A 135 -12.73 20.67 20.65
CA ASP A 135 -12.41 21.65 19.61
C ASP A 135 -11.01 22.24 19.78
N GLU A 136 -10.60 22.49 21.03
CA GLU A 136 -9.24 22.92 21.36
C GLU A 136 -8.22 21.84 21.01
N ALA A 137 -8.49 20.60 21.41
CA ALA A 137 -7.64 19.45 21.09
C ALA A 137 -7.54 19.24 19.56
N ASN A 138 -8.66 19.36 18.85
CA ASN A 138 -8.76 19.21 17.40
C ASN A 138 -7.95 20.29 16.66
N THR A 139 -8.12 21.55 17.03
CA THR A 139 -7.39 22.68 16.43
C THR A 139 -5.89 22.53 16.66
N TYR A 140 -5.49 22.19 17.89
CA TYR A 140 -4.09 21.94 18.21
C TYR A 140 -3.50 20.76 17.42
N ALA A 141 -4.23 19.65 17.34
CA ALA A 141 -3.85 18.45 16.60
C ALA A 141 -3.63 18.74 15.11
N ILE A 142 -4.56 19.42 14.45
CA ILE A 142 -4.47 19.76 13.03
C ILE A 142 -3.24 20.63 12.76
N ASN A 143 -3.06 21.71 13.54
CA ASN A 143 -1.92 22.61 13.35
C ASN A 143 -0.59 21.86 13.51
N LYS A 144 -0.45 21.03 14.54
CA LYS A 144 0.76 20.22 14.75
C LYS A 144 0.97 19.19 13.66
N LEU A 145 -0.08 18.51 13.21
CA LEU A 145 0.02 17.56 12.11
C LEU A 145 0.48 18.24 10.82
N VAL A 146 -0.09 19.39 10.47
CA VAL A 146 0.29 20.17 9.28
C VAL A 146 1.77 20.56 9.33
N ASP A 147 2.25 21.07 10.47
CA ASP A 147 3.66 21.42 10.65
C ASP A 147 4.58 20.21 10.48
N ILE A 148 4.22 19.08 11.08
CA ILE A 148 4.99 17.84 11.02
C ILE A 148 5.07 17.32 9.58
N VAL A 149 3.93 17.18 8.89
CA VAL A 149 3.94 16.61 7.52
C VAL A 149 4.64 17.53 6.53
N ARG A 150 4.55 18.86 6.69
CA ARG A 150 5.33 19.81 5.89
C ARG A 150 6.81 19.71 6.16
N SER A 151 7.23 19.66 7.42
CA SER A 151 8.64 19.47 7.78
C SER A 151 9.20 18.16 7.22
N MET A 152 8.43 17.08 7.31
CA MET A 152 8.77 15.79 6.72
C MET A 152 8.81 15.85 5.20
N GLY A 153 7.88 16.54 4.55
CA GLY A 153 7.85 16.76 3.10
C GLY A 153 9.12 17.46 2.60
N VAL A 154 9.52 18.55 3.27
CA VAL A 154 10.76 19.27 2.95
C VAL A 154 11.99 18.37 3.10
N LYS A 155 12.07 17.60 4.20
CA LYS A 155 13.15 16.61 4.42
C LYS A 155 13.16 15.50 3.38
N ALA A 156 11.98 15.11 2.89
CA ALA A 156 11.81 14.12 1.83
C ALA A 156 12.05 14.70 0.43
N GLY A 157 12.27 16.02 0.30
CA GLY A 157 12.64 16.66 -0.96
C GLY A 157 11.47 17.22 -1.76
N THR A 158 10.30 17.49 -1.16
CA THR A 158 9.20 18.21 -1.81
C THR A 158 8.91 19.55 -1.12
N SER A 159 8.66 20.59 -1.92
CA SER A 159 8.20 21.90 -1.45
C SER A 159 6.67 22.07 -1.48
N GLU A 160 5.91 20.98 -1.71
CA GLU A 160 4.46 21.01 -1.65
C GLU A 160 3.96 21.48 -0.27
N LYS A 161 2.93 22.34 -0.27
CA LYS A 161 2.36 22.95 0.93
C LYS A 161 0.93 22.49 1.22
N LYS A 162 0.25 21.93 0.22
CA LYS A 162 -1.11 21.41 0.34
C LYS A 162 -1.08 20.16 1.22
N VAL A 163 -1.89 20.19 2.27
CA VAL A 163 -2.11 19.09 3.18
C VAL A 163 -3.59 18.76 3.17
N ASP A 164 -3.93 17.53 2.83
CA ASP A 164 -5.28 17.01 2.92
C ASP A 164 -5.49 16.49 4.35
N ILE A 165 -6.53 16.97 5.02
CA ILE A 165 -6.91 16.55 6.38
C ILE A 165 -8.15 15.67 6.30
N ASN A 166 -8.11 14.51 6.94
CA ASN A 166 -9.25 13.63 7.13
C ASN A 166 -9.50 13.46 8.64
N ILE A 167 -10.76 13.61 9.04
CA ILE A 167 -11.20 13.47 10.43
C ILE A 167 -12.25 12.35 10.46
N ASN A 168 -12.05 11.38 11.34
CA ASN A 168 -12.98 10.27 11.54
C ASN A 168 -13.28 10.11 13.03
N ASP A 169 -14.56 10.18 13.38
CA ASP A 169 -15.04 10.03 14.75
C ASP A 169 -15.59 8.62 14.96
N LEU A 170 -15.19 8.01 16.08
CA LEU A 170 -15.81 6.79 16.59
C LEU A 170 -16.79 7.18 17.69
N GLN A 171 -18.06 6.91 17.42
CA GLN A 171 -19.16 7.11 18.36
C GLN A 171 -19.92 5.80 18.53
N ILE A 172 -20.31 5.48 19.76
CA ILE A 172 -21.13 4.31 20.07
C ILE A 172 -22.55 4.80 20.34
N ASN A 173 -23.49 4.31 19.54
CA ASN A 173 -24.92 4.51 19.77
C ASN A 173 -25.44 3.36 20.62
N PHE A 174 -26.04 3.67 21.76
CA PHE A 174 -26.82 2.72 22.51
C PHE A 174 -28.26 2.79 21.99
N SER A 175 -28.68 1.81 21.21
CA SER A 175 -30.09 1.61 20.89
C SER A 175 -30.49 0.16 21.17
N ASP A 176 -31.67 0.04 21.76
CA ASP A 176 -32.46 -1.19 21.99
C ASP A 176 -32.40 -1.81 23.39
N ASN A 177 -33.02 -1.11 24.35
CA ASN A 177 -34.11 -1.61 25.21
C ASN A 177 -34.41 -0.71 26.43
N ASP A 178 -33.69 0.40 26.60
CA ASP A 178 -33.94 1.31 27.72
C ASP A 178 -34.54 2.63 27.19
N TYR A 179 -35.83 2.83 27.45
CA TYR A 179 -36.63 3.99 27.02
C TYR A 179 -36.14 5.35 27.57
N PHE A 180 -34.98 5.38 28.23
CA PHE A 180 -34.48 6.54 28.98
C PHE A 180 -33.15 7.12 28.50
N LEU A 181 -32.38 6.47 27.61
CA LEU A 181 -31.07 6.98 27.18
C LEU A 181 -30.86 6.88 25.67
N ASN A 182 -31.14 7.97 24.96
CA ASN A 182 -30.65 8.21 23.59
C ASN A 182 -29.26 8.85 23.64
N ASP A 183 -28.31 8.20 24.32
CA ASP A 183 -26.98 8.78 24.50
C ASP A 183 -25.98 8.18 23.50
N THR A 184 -25.46 9.04 22.63
CA THR A 184 -24.30 8.74 21.79
C THR A 184 -23.03 9.06 22.57
N ILE A 185 -22.20 8.04 22.84
CA ILE A 185 -20.92 8.24 23.53
C ILE A 185 -19.81 8.44 22.50
N PHE A 186 -19.12 9.58 22.58
CA PHE A 186 -17.88 9.82 21.85
C PHE A 186 -16.74 8.98 22.46
N VAL A 187 -16.11 8.15 21.64
CA VAL A 187 -15.00 7.28 22.06
C VAL A 187 -13.67 7.89 21.67
N GLU A 188 -13.52 8.25 20.40
CA GLU A 188 -12.27 8.82 19.89
C GLU A 188 -12.48 9.57 18.57
N ARG A 189 -11.55 10.46 18.25
CA ARG A 189 -11.39 11.11 16.95
C ARG A 189 -10.01 10.80 16.41
N THR A 190 -9.95 10.22 15.22
CA THR A 190 -8.70 10.06 14.47
C THR A 190 -8.57 11.18 13.45
N ILE A 191 -7.44 11.90 13.48
CA ILE A 191 -7.12 12.94 12.49
C ILE A 191 -5.91 12.48 11.70
N SER A 192 -6.03 12.44 10.38
CA SER A 192 -4.96 12.09 9.45
C SER A 192 -4.62 13.28 8.55
N ALA A 193 -3.33 13.59 8.44
CA ALA A 193 -2.80 14.60 7.54
C ALA A 193 -1.96 13.92 6.45
N VAL A 194 -2.25 14.25 5.19
CA VAL A 194 -1.55 13.70 4.03
C VAL A 194 -1.03 14.82 3.14
N LEU A 195 0.27 14.78 2.85
CA LEU A 195 0.94 15.69 1.91
C LEU A 195 1.40 14.87 0.70
N LYS A 196 1.02 15.31 -0.50
CA LYS A 196 1.37 14.64 -1.76
C LYS A 196 2.02 15.62 -2.72
N GLY A 197 3.34 15.51 -2.91
CA GLY A 197 4.10 16.42 -3.74
C GLY A 197 4.96 15.69 -4.76
N LEU A 198 5.35 16.39 -5.82
CA LEU A 198 6.47 15.93 -6.66
C LEU A 198 7.79 16.29 -5.98
N PRO A 199 8.86 15.52 -6.22
CA PRO A 199 10.21 15.90 -5.81
C PRO A 199 10.66 17.21 -6.47
N ASP A 200 11.38 18.04 -5.71
CA ASP A 200 11.96 19.29 -6.19
C ASP A 200 13.17 18.98 -7.07
N ILE A 201 12.96 18.83 -8.38
CA ILE A 201 14.01 18.43 -9.34
C ILE A 201 15.21 19.42 -9.36
N SER A 202 15.00 20.69 -9.00
CA SER A 202 16.09 21.68 -8.90
C SER A 202 17.13 21.33 -7.84
N LYS A 203 16.79 20.59 -6.78
CA LYS A 203 17.72 20.15 -5.73
C LYS A 203 18.49 18.88 -6.10
N LEU A 204 18.09 18.17 -7.15
CA LEU A 204 18.80 16.97 -7.62
C LEU A 204 20.04 17.33 -8.45
N LYS A 205 20.03 18.46 -9.18
CA LYS A 205 21.14 18.88 -10.06
C LYS A 205 22.42 19.30 -9.30
N ASP A 206 22.32 19.63 -8.02
CA ASP A 206 23.50 20.02 -7.22
C ASP A 206 24.28 18.82 -6.65
N ASN A 207 23.69 17.61 -6.67
CA ASN A 207 24.34 16.40 -6.15
C ASN A 207 25.09 15.56 -7.20
N ASP A 208 24.97 15.89 -8.50
CA ASP A 208 25.65 15.19 -9.60
C ASP A 208 27.02 15.81 -9.96
N LYS A 209 27.60 16.65 -9.10
CA LYS A 209 28.95 17.22 -9.25
C LYS A 209 29.97 16.55 -8.32
N TYR A 210 30.14 15.22 -8.42
CA TYR A 210 31.33 14.53 -7.93
C TYR A 210 31.67 13.33 -8.81
#